data_AF-A0A961KAU7-F1
#
_entry.id   AF-A0A961KAU7-F1
#
_cell.length_a   1.000
_cell.length_b   1.000
_cell.length_c   1.000
_cell.angle_alpha   90.00
_cell.angle_beta   90.00
_cell.angle_gamma   90.00
#
_symmetry.space_group_name_H-M   'P 1'
#
loop_
_entity.id
_entity.type
_entity.pdbx_description
1 polymer ?
#
loop_
_entity_poly.entity_id
_entity_poly.type
_entity_poly.pdbx_seq_one_letter_code
_entity_poly.pdbx_strand_id
1 'polypeptide(L)'
;EGNSDRRAAKAVKAYAKAHPHRMGKWMPESKTHVASMTGDDFFANEKSATITAAQAGGASIVFKAADGSEKVLKKGLKYTEGEVVDATFLSARALRAYIKAQIAATAPGVLFSVHLKATMMKVSDPILFGHFVSVWLEDFIATHGAELDALGWNPNSGLGDLERKIAGNAVLEADYKAAMAGRPALYMVNSDKGITNLHVPSDVIIDASMPAIIRAGGKGWGPDGKEADAKCCIPDNSYACVYDETIKYFKETGALDVTTAGAASNVGLMAQKAEEYGSHPTTFEIPSKGIVRIVLASGEVLHEHAVEAGDIWRSATAKKAPILDWIQLGIARTRATGAAAFWLDKNRAHDAQLIQYVEPALKEAGIDIPIMDPRAATRFTLETIRAGKDCVTITGNVLRDYLTDLFPILELG
;
A
#
# COMPACT_ATOMS: atom_id res chain seq x y z
N GLU A 1 -3.50 24.17 4.64
CA GLU A 1 -4.21 22.87 4.52
C GLU A 1 -4.68 22.65 3.08
N GLY A 2 -3.79 22.21 2.18
CA GLY A 2 -4.08 22.08 0.75
C GLY A 2 -3.50 20.80 0.16
N ASN A 3 -3.71 20.60 -1.14
CA ASN A 3 -3.18 19.44 -1.87
C ASN A 3 -1.68 19.58 -2.18
N SER A 4 -1.08 18.47 -2.63
CA SER A 4 0.36 18.38 -2.90
C SER A 4 0.70 18.73 -4.35
N ASP A 5 1.70 19.59 -4.56
CA ASP A 5 2.48 19.70 -5.82
C ASP A 5 3.95 19.36 -5.50
N ARG A 6 4.36 18.11 -5.77
CA ARG A 6 5.72 17.61 -5.51
C ARG A 6 6.44 17.31 -6.82
N ARG A 7 7.64 17.87 -6.98
CA ARG A 7 8.46 17.73 -8.19
C ARG A 7 9.94 17.96 -7.91
N ALA A 8 10.79 17.29 -8.68
CA ALA A 8 12.21 17.58 -8.69
C ALA A 8 12.46 19.01 -9.19
N ALA A 9 13.32 19.76 -8.50
CA ALA A 9 13.76 21.05 -9.00
C ALA A 9 14.62 20.88 -10.27
N LYS A 10 14.45 21.76 -11.26
CA LYS A 10 15.20 21.70 -12.52
C LYS A 10 16.72 21.63 -12.32
N ALA A 11 17.24 22.37 -11.34
CA ALA A 11 18.67 22.36 -11.00
C ALA A 11 19.14 20.99 -10.49
N VAL A 12 18.34 20.33 -9.64
CA VAL A 12 18.65 18.98 -9.12
C VAL A 12 18.56 17.94 -10.24
N LYS A 13 17.56 18.04 -11.12
CA LYS A 13 17.46 17.16 -12.30
C LYS A 13 18.64 17.34 -13.26
N ALA A 14 19.04 18.58 -13.53
CA ALA A 14 20.22 18.87 -14.36
C ALA A 14 21.51 18.32 -13.74
N TYR A 15 21.65 18.42 -12.42
CA TYR A 15 22.77 17.81 -11.68
C TYR A 15 22.76 16.29 -11.82
N ALA A 16 21.62 15.62 -11.63
CA ALA A 16 21.52 14.17 -11.81
C ALA A 16 21.87 13.72 -13.25
N LYS A 17 21.48 14.51 -14.26
CA LYS A 17 21.89 14.25 -15.66
C LYS A 17 23.39 14.37 -15.87
N ALA A 18 24.04 15.36 -15.27
CA ALA A 18 25.48 15.59 -15.36
C ALA A 18 26.31 14.62 -14.50
N HIS A 19 25.72 14.11 -13.42
CA HIS A 19 26.34 13.22 -12.42
C HIS A 19 25.41 12.04 -12.12
N PRO A 20 25.21 11.13 -13.08
CA PRO A 20 24.23 10.05 -12.94
C PRO A 20 24.62 9.11 -11.81
N HIS A 21 23.67 8.87 -10.91
CA HIS A 21 23.81 7.84 -9.89
C HIS A 21 23.72 6.44 -10.52
N ARG A 22 24.15 5.41 -9.79
CA ARG A 22 24.09 4.03 -10.27
C ARG A 22 22.65 3.52 -10.28
N MET A 23 22.25 3.02 -11.45
CA MET A 23 21.06 2.18 -11.64
C MET A 23 21.51 0.72 -11.82
N GLY A 24 20.90 -0.19 -11.07
CA GLY A 24 21.15 -1.63 -11.16
C GLY A 24 20.68 -2.18 -12.50
N LYS A 25 21.38 -3.20 -13.00
CA LYS A 25 21.05 -3.80 -14.29
C LYS A 25 19.80 -4.67 -14.15
N TRP A 26 18.81 -4.41 -14.99
CA TRP A 26 17.65 -5.29 -15.16
C TRP A 26 17.88 -6.31 -16.27
N MET A 27 17.45 -7.54 -16.02
CA MET A 27 17.54 -8.67 -16.96
C MET A 27 16.14 -9.28 -17.14
N PRO A 28 15.75 -9.70 -18.35
CA PRO A 28 14.48 -10.37 -18.59
C PRO A 28 14.27 -11.61 -17.70
N GLU A 29 15.36 -12.31 -17.35
CA GLU A 29 15.36 -13.54 -16.57
C GLU A 29 15.27 -13.29 -15.04
N SER A 30 15.25 -12.03 -14.58
CA SER A 30 15.08 -11.74 -13.16
C SER A 30 13.80 -12.41 -12.64
N LYS A 31 13.93 -13.09 -11.49
CA LYS A 31 12.80 -13.73 -10.82
C LYS A 31 12.06 -12.78 -9.88
N THR A 32 12.49 -11.52 -9.78
CA THR A 32 11.85 -10.52 -8.91
C THR A 32 10.46 -10.19 -9.40
N HIS A 33 9.46 -10.22 -8.52
CA HIS A 33 8.08 -9.91 -8.86
C HIS A 33 7.32 -9.47 -7.62
N VAL A 34 6.24 -8.72 -7.84
CA VAL A 34 5.25 -8.45 -6.79
C VAL A 34 4.33 -9.67 -6.68
N ALA A 35 3.98 -10.01 -5.44
CA ALA A 35 2.89 -10.90 -5.14
C ALA A 35 1.83 -10.13 -4.36
N SER A 36 0.57 -10.25 -4.78
CA SER A 36 -0.61 -9.67 -4.11
C SER A 36 -1.71 -10.72 -4.01
N MET A 37 -2.74 -10.45 -3.20
CA MET A 37 -3.91 -11.32 -3.07
C MET A 37 -4.66 -11.40 -4.41
N THR A 38 -5.50 -12.41 -4.62
CA THR A 38 -6.28 -12.56 -5.87
C THR A 38 -7.73 -12.06 -5.71
N GLY A 39 -8.09 -11.57 -4.53
CA GLY A 39 -9.44 -11.16 -4.12
C GLY A 39 -9.55 -11.13 -2.60
N ASP A 40 -10.72 -10.75 -2.08
CA ASP A 40 -11.00 -10.60 -0.65
C ASP A 40 -10.03 -9.66 0.11
N ASP A 41 -9.40 -8.73 -0.60
CA ASP A 41 -8.58 -7.64 -0.06
C ASP A 41 -9.36 -6.32 -0.01
N PHE A 42 -8.71 -5.22 0.39
CA PHE A 42 -9.39 -3.93 0.47
C PHE A 42 -9.87 -3.45 -0.90
N PHE A 43 -9.11 -3.71 -1.95
CA PHE A 43 -9.51 -3.39 -3.31
C PHE A 43 -10.79 -4.13 -3.73
N ALA A 44 -10.82 -5.45 -3.59
CA ALA A 44 -11.92 -6.28 -4.07
C ALA A 44 -13.23 -6.07 -3.29
N ASN A 45 -13.14 -5.70 -2.01
CA ASN A 45 -14.28 -5.56 -1.12
C ASN A 45 -14.80 -4.13 -0.99
N GLU A 46 -14.24 -3.16 -1.73
CA GLU A 46 -14.57 -1.75 -1.54
C GLU A 46 -15.99 -1.40 -2.01
N LYS A 47 -16.68 -0.62 -1.19
CA LYS A 47 -17.90 0.11 -1.53
C LYS A 47 -17.67 1.59 -1.30
N SER A 48 -18.25 2.42 -2.16
CA SER A 48 -18.12 3.87 -2.09
C SER A 48 -19.40 4.57 -2.55
N ALA A 49 -19.66 5.74 -1.97
CA ALA A 49 -20.75 6.61 -2.35
C ALA A 49 -20.40 8.08 -2.11
N THR A 50 -20.90 8.94 -3.00
CA THR A 50 -20.90 10.39 -2.80
C THR A 50 -22.12 10.82 -2.01
N ILE A 51 -21.92 11.50 -0.88
CA ILE A 51 -22.98 11.91 0.03
C ILE A 51 -23.88 12.96 -0.61
N THR A 52 -25.18 12.69 -0.69
CA THR A 52 -26.19 13.66 -1.17
C THR A 52 -26.52 14.70 -0.11
N ALA A 53 -27.19 15.80 -0.51
CA ALA A 53 -27.68 16.81 0.42
C ALA A 53 -28.60 16.23 1.51
N ALA A 54 -29.43 15.24 1.16
CA ALA A 54 -30.34 14.56 2.08
C ALA A 54 -29.62 13.62 3.07
N GLN A 55 -28.45 13.10 2.69
CA GLN A 55 -27.64 12.19 3.50
C GLN A 55 -26.61 12.93 4.38
N ALA A 56 -26.33 14.21 4.09
CA ALA A 56 -25.38 15.00 4.85
C ALA A 56 -25.82 15.14 6.32
N GLY A 57 -24.90 14.88 7.25
CA GLY A 57 -25.23 14.87 8.68
C GLY A 57 -24.38 13.92 9.50
N GLY A 58 -24.91 13.54 10.66
CA GLY A 58 -24.25 12.60 11.57
C GLY A 58 -24.23 11.18 11.01
N ALA A 59 -23.22 10.40 11.38
CA ALA A 59 -23.13 8.98 11.08
C ALA A 59 -22.45 8.21 12.22
N SER A 60 -22.61 6.89 12.19
CA SER A 60 -21.95 5.95 13.10
C SER A 60 -21.54 4.68 12.36
N ILE A 61 -20.52 4.00 12.89
CA ILE A 61 -20.09 2.68 12.44
C ILE A 61 -20.49 1.69 13.50
N VAL A 62 -21.23 0.68 13.10
CA VAL A 62 -21.85 -0.31 13.99
C VAL A 62 -21.47 -1.71 13.53
N PHE A 63 -21.10 -2.55 14.47
CA PHE A 63 -20.91 -3.98 14.28
C PHE A 63 -22.06 -4.74 14.93
N LYS A 64 -22.69 -5.63 14.17
CA LYS A 64 -23.70 -6.57 14.65
C LYS A 64 -23.17 -7.98 14.55
N ALA A 65 -22.99 -8.65 15.68
CA ALA A 65 -22.53 -10.04 15.72
C ALA A 65 -23.64 -11.01 15.29
N ALA A 66 -23.24 -12.24 14.96
CA ALA A 66 -24.16 -13.30 14.56
C ALA A 66 -25.18 -13.70 15.66
N ASP A 67 -24.85 -13.48 16.94
CA ASP A 67 -25.75 -13.71 18.08
C ASP A 67 -26.80 -12.59 18.27
N GLY A 68 -26.76 -11.56 17.42
CA GLY A 68 -27.66 -10.42 17.47
C GLY A 68 -27.17 -9.26 18.35
N SER A 69 -26.08 -9.42 19.10
CA SER A 69 -25.48 -8.34 19.88
C SER A 69 -24.92 -7.25 18.97
N GLU A 70 -25.02 -6.00 19.43
CA GLU A 70 -24.62 -4.83 18.66
C GLU A 70 -23.58 -4.00 19.43
N LYS A 71 -22.54 -3.56 18.73
CA LYS A 71 -21.47 -2.72 19.25
C LYS A 71 -21.25 -1.54 18.32
N VAL A 72 -21.32 -0.33 18.87
CA VAL A 72 -20.90 0.87 18.14
C VAL A 72 -19.37 0.90 18.09
N LEU A 73 -18.79 0.73 16.91
CA LEU A 73 -17.35 0.83 16.67
C LEU A 73 -16.89 2.30 16.64
N LYS A 74 -17.72 3.17 16.05
CA LYS A 74 -17.46 4.62 16.00
C LYS A 74 -18.76 5.41 16.06
N LYS A 75 -18.77 6.45 16.90
CA LYS A 75 -19.84 7.45 16.95
C LYS A 75 -19.31 8.84 16.62
N GLY A 76 -20.22 9.76 16.30
CA GLY A 76 -19.90 11.17 16.09
C GLY A 76 -19.18 11.47 14.77
N LEU A 77 -19.32 10.60 13.78
CA LEU A 77 -18.91 10.93 12.41
C LEU A 77 -19.87 11.98 11.86
N LYS A 78 -19.36 12.85 11.00
CA LYS A 78 -20.16 13.86 10.31
C LYS A 78 -19.70 13.94 8.88
N TYR A 79 -20.61 13.69 7.96
CA TYR A 79 -20.37 13.78 6.53
C TYR A 79 -21.01 15.04 5.95
N THR A 80 -20.39 15.57 4.92
CA THR A 80 -20.83 16.76 4.19
C THR A 80 -21.30 16.41 2.79
N GLU A 81 -22.18 17.23 2.22
CA GLU A 81 -22.65 17.02 0.84
C GLU A 81 -21.48 17.00 -0.15
N GLY A 82 -21.47 16.00 -1.03
CA GLY A 82 -20.43 15.74 -2.01
C GLY A 82 -19.15 15.13 -1.44
N GLU A 83 -19.10 14.81 -0.15
CA GLU A 83 -18.03 13.99 0.41
C GLU A 83 -18.14 12.56 -0.12
N VAL A 84 -17.04 12.02 -0.62
CA VAL A 84 -16.93 10.61 -0.99
C VAL A 84 -16.61 9.83 0.28
N VAL A 85 -17.40 8.79 0.56
CA VAL A 85 -17.26 7.94 1.75
C VAL A 85 -17.15 6.49 1.30
N ASP A 86 -16.08 5.83 1.73
CA ASP A 86 -15.77 4.46 1.35
C ASP A 86 -15.77 3.56 2.58
N ALA A 87 -16.08 2.29 2.36
CA ALA A 87 -15.95 1.23 3.34
C ALA A 87 -15.44 -0.03 2.65
N THR A 88 -14.53 -0.74 3.30
CA THR A 88 -13.95 -1.97 2.78
C THR A 88 -13.43 -2.84 3.92
N PHE A 89 -13.06 -4.08 3.62
CA PHE A 89 -12.35 -4.96 4.54
C PHE A 89 -11.36 -5.86 3.81
N LEU A 90 -10.33 -6.29 4.53
CA LEU A 90 -9.40 -7.33 4.07
C LEU A 90 -9.63 -8.58 4.91
N SER A 91 -9.91 -9.69 4.22
CA SER A 91 -10.22 -10.95 4.89
C SER A 91 -8.98 -11.57 5.51
N ALA A 92 -8.99 -11.81 6.82
CA ALA A 92 -7.88 -12.47 7.52
C ALA A 92 -7.68 -13.91 7.03
N ARG A 93 -8.77 -14.62 6.75
CA ARG A 93 -8.72 -15.97 6.19
C ARG A 93 -8.02 -15.98 4.83
N ALA A 94 -8.45 -15.11 3.91
CA ALA A 94 -7.86 -15.02 2.57
C ALA A 94 -6.39 -14.57 2.63
N LEU A 95 -6.07 -13.60 3.49
CA LEU A 95 -4.71 -13.15 3.73
C LEU A 95 -3.81 -14.29 4.21
N ARG A 96 -4.22 -15.05 5.23
CA ARG A 96 -3.41 -16.17 5.75
C ARG A 96 -3.20 -17.24 4.69
N ALA A 97 -4.22 -17.56 3.89
CA ALA A 97 -4.10 -18.51 2.77
C ALA A 97 -3.11 -18.00 1.72
N TYR A 98 -3.20 -16.73 1.35
CA TYR A 98 -2.26 -16.06 0.45
C TYR A 98 -0.83 -16.14 0.99
N ILE A 99 -0.59 -15.80 2.27
CA ILE A 99 0.76 -15.82 2.87
C ILE A 99 1.34 -17.24 2.81
N LYS A 100 0.58 -18.27 3.20
CA LYS A 100 1.02 -19.67 3.12
C LYS A 100 1.41 -20.06 1.69
N ALA A 101 0.56 -19.72 0.73
CA ALA A 101 0.82 -19.98 -0.68
C ALA A 101 2.08 -19.26 -1.17
N GLN A 102 2.30 -18.00 -0.77
CA GLN A 102 3.48 -17.25 -1.20
C GLN A 102 4.78 -17.74 -0.58
N ILE A 103 4.77 -18.14 0.69
CA ILE A 103 5.92 -18.78 1.35
C ILE A 103 6.27 -20.06 0.58
N ALA A 104 5.30 -20.96 0.36
CA ALA A 104 5.52 -22.23 -0.33
C ALA A 104 5.97 -22.05 -1.79
N ALA A 105 5.43 -21.07 -2.50
CA ALA A 105 5.76 -20.78 -3.88
C ALA A 105 7.03 -19.91 -4.06
N THR A 106 7.83 -19.69 -3.01
CA THR A 106 9.08 -18.94 -3.14
C THR A 106 10.15 -19.82 -3.75
N ALA A 107 10.67 -19.42 -4.90
CA ALA A 107 11.66 -20.20 -5.63
C ALA A 107 13.03 -20.21 -4.91
N PRO A 108 13.83 -21.29 -5.05
CA PRO A 108 15.20 -21.31 -4.55
C PRO A 108 16.02 -20.12 -5.08
N GLY A 109 16.75 -19.48 -4.17
CA GLY A 109 17.56 -18.29 -4.47
C GLY A 109 16.77 -16.98 -4.62
N VAL A 110 15.47 -16.98 -4.36
CA VAL A 110 14.63 -15.78 -4.30
C VAL A 110 14.30 -15.47 -2.84
N LEU A 111 14.45 -14.21 -2.46
CA LEU A 111 14.15 -13.72 -1.12
C LEU A 111 12.63 -13.56 -0.95
N PHE A 112 12.09 -14.01 0.17
CA PHE A 112 10.74 -13.64 0.59
C PHE A 112 10.79 -12.27 1.28
N SER A 113 9.91 -11.35 0.88
CA SER A 113 9.86 -9.99 1.43
C SER A 113 8.42 -9.49 1.56
N VAL A 114 8.20 -8.61 2.53
CA VAL A 114 6.91 -8.02 2.90
C VAL A 114 7.08 -6.50 2.93
N HIS A 115 6.24 -5.80 2.17
CA HIS A 115 6.33 -4.36 2.01
C HIS A 115 5.01 -3.71 2.44
N LEU A 116 5.04 -3.05 3.61
CA LEU A 116 3.89 -2.41 4.24
C LEU A 116 4.27 -1.00 4.69
N LYS A 117 3.33 -0.26 5.29
CA LYS A 117 3.55 1.11 5.80
C LYS A 117 3.19 1.24 7.28
N ALA A 118 3.70 0.32 8.12
CA ALA A 118 3.30 0.14 9.52
C ALA A 118 3.31 1.40 10.39
N THR A 119 4.25 2.33 10.19
CA THR A 119 4.31 3.58 10.98
C THR A 119 3.16 4.54 10.66
N MET A 120 2.82 4.67 9.37
CA MET A 120 1.78 5.59 8.92
C MET A 120 0.40 4.92 9.07
N MET A 121 0.24 3.73 8.52
CA MET A 121 -0.96 2.90 8.63
C MET A 121 -1.00 2.16 9.97
N LYS A 122 -0.87 2.91 11.06
CA LYS A 122 -0.60 2.43 12.44
C LYS A 122 -1.63 1.47 13.05
N VAL A 123 -2.75 1.24 12.38
CA VAL A 123 -3.77 0.27 12.80
C VAL A 123 -3.73 -0.96 11.90
N SER A 124 -3.99 -0.80 10.59
CA SER A 124 -4.07 -1.93 9.66
C SER A 124 -2.75 -2.66 9.49
N ASP A 125 -1.66 -1.94 9.24
CA ASP A 125 -0.44 -2.54 8.73
C ASP A 125 0.35 -3.32 9.79
N PRO A 126 0.38 -2.91 11.08
CA PRO A 126 0.89 -3.79 12.13
C PRO A 126 0.11 -5.10 12.26
N ILE A 127 -1.22 -5.11 12.03
CA ILE A 127 -2.03 -6.33 12.05
C ILE A 127 -1.72 -7.20 10.83
N LEU A 128 -1.65 -6.61 9.63
CA LEU A 128 -1.23 -7.31 8.41
C LEU A 128 0.15 -7.95 8.60
N PHE A 129 1.11 -7.20 9.15
CA PHE A 129 2.44 -7.69 9.46
C PHE A 129 2.41 -8.85 10.45
N GLY A 130 1.59 -8.74 11.50
CA GLY A 130 1.38 -9.82 12.47
C GLY A 130 0.84 -11.10 11.85
N HIS A 131 -0.02 -11.02 10.82
CA HIS A 131 -0.42 -12.21 10.06
C HIS A 131 0.75 -12.87 9.33
N PHE A 132 1.67 -12.10 8.74
CA PHE A 132 2.89 -12.66 8.14
C PHE A 132 3.74 -13.39 9.17
N VAL A 133 4.02 -12.75 10.31
CA VAL A 133 4.80 -13.34 11.41
C VAL A 133 4.12 -14.60 11.96
N SER A 134 2.79 -14.55 12.16
CA SER A 134 2.02 -15.66 12.72
C SER A 134 1.95 -16.86 11.78
N VAL A 135 1.85 -16.63 10.46
CA VAL A 135 1.87 -17.72 9.48
C VAL A 135 3.28 -18.27 9.31
N TRP A 136 4.30 -17.41 9.39
CA TRP A 136 5.70 -17.83 9.33
C TRP A 136 6.08 -18.76 10.48
N LEU A 137 5.54 -18.49 11.68
CA LEU A 137 5.78 -19.26 12.91
C LEU A 137 4.59 -20.16 13.31
N GLU A 138 3.73 -20.56 12.37
CA GLU A 138 2.45 -21.22 12.70
C GLU A 138 2.63 -22.46 13.60
N ASP A 139 3.58 -23.34 13.28
CA ASP A 139 3.84 -24.57 14.05
C ASP A 139 4.46 -24.28 15.44
N PHE A 140 5.34 -23.26 15.51
CA PHE A 140 5.94 -22.81 16.77
C PHE A 140 4.88 -22.24 17.71
N ILE A 141 3.98 -21.40 17.18
CA ILE A 141 2.86 -20.82 17.94
C ILE A 141 1.87 -21.91 18.37
N ALA A 142 1.60 -22.90 17.51
CA ALA A 142 0.72 -24.02 17.86
C ALA A 142 1.28 -24.83 19.04
N THR A 143 2.60 -24.94 19.17
CA THR A 143 3.27 -25.68 20.25
C THR A 143 3.39 -24.84 21.53
N HIS A 144 3.74 -23.55 21.41
CA HIS A 144 4.14 -22.70 22.54
C HIS A 144 3.17 -21.56 22.88
N GLY A 145 1.99 -21.51 22.24
CA GLY A 145 1.08 -20.36 22.29
C GLY A 145 0.75 -19.86 23.70
N ALA A 146 0.45 -20.76 24.64
CA ALA A 146 0.15 -20.38 26.02
C ALA A 146 1.35 -19.73 26.75
N GLU A 147 2.57 -20.20 26.47
CA GLU A 147 3.79 -19.60 27.02
C GLU A 147 4.07 -18.24 26.39
N LEU A 148 3.87 -18.11 25.08
CA LEU A 148 4.02 -16.85 24.36
C LEU A 148 3.00 -15.79 24.82
N ASP A 149 1.76 -16.19 25.09
CA ASP A 149 0.73 -15.35 25.67
C ASP A 149 1.11 -14.90 27.09
N ALA A 150 1.64 -15.81 27.91
CA ALA A 150 2.13 -15.48 29.26
C ALA A 150 3.32 -14.52 29.23
N LEU A 151 4.18 -14.62 28.20
CA LEU A 151 5.25 -13.66 27.92
C LEU A 151 4.72 -12.33 27.36
N GLY A 152 3.44 -12.25 27.01
CA GLY A 152 2.81 -11.08 26.40
C GLY A 152 3.42 -10.74 25.04
N TRP A 153 3.82 -11.74 24.26
CA TRP A 153 4.28 -11.53 22.90
C TRP A 153 3.10 -11.25 21.97
N ASN A 154 3.28 -10.29 21.06
CA ASN A 154 2.30 -9.97 20.02
C ASN A 154 3.00 -10.08 18.66
N PRO A 155 2.49 -10.88 17.72
CA PRO A 155 3.10 -11.01 16.39
C PRO A 155 3.17 -9.68 15.62
N ASN A 156 2.29 -8.71 15.92
CA ASN A 156 2.33 -7.37 15.34
C ASN A 156 3.63 -6.61 15.71
N SER A 157 4.30 -7.02 16.79
CA SER A 157 5.58 -6.45 17.25
C SER A 157 6.80 -7.07 16.55
N GLY A 158 6.62 -8.15 15.78
CA GLY A 158 7.66 -8.80 15.00
C GLY A 158 8.56 -9.78 15.75
N LEU A 159 9.47 -10.41 14.98
CA LEU A 159 10.39 -11.43 15.47
C LEU A 159 11.40 -10.87 16.48
N GLY A 160 11.81 -9.61 16.34
CA GLY A 160 12.75 -9.01 17.27
C GLY A 160 12.16 -8.86 18.68
N ASP A 161 10.83 -8.72 18.81
CA ASP A 161 10.17 -8.76 20.13
C ASP A 161 10.07 -10.18 20.68
N LEU A 162 9.80 -11.17 19.83
CA LEU A 162 9.79 -12.58 20.22
C LEU A 162 11.15 -12.99 20.79
N GLU A 163 12.23 -12.72 20.05
CA GLU A 163 13.59 -13.08 20.43
C GLU A 163 14.00 -12.48 21.78
N ARG A 164 13.63 -11.23 22.05
CA ARG A 164 13.87 -10.61 23.37
C ARG A 164 13.10 -11.30 24.49
N LYS A 165 11.87 -11.75 24.24
CA LYS A 165 10.99 -12.36 25.26
C LYS A 165 11.36 -13.80 25.57
N ILE A 166 11.89 -14.55 24.61
CA ILE A 166 12.32 -15.94 24.81
C ILE A 166 13.77 -16.07 25.28
N ALA A 167 14.53 -14.97 25.29
CA ALA A 167 15.94 -14.96 25.68
C ALA A 167 16.18 -15.60 27.05
N GLY A 168 17.06 -16.60 27.10
CA GLY A 168 17.37 -17.39 28.28
C GLY A 168 16.50 -18.63 28.49
N ASN A 169 15.46 -18.85 27.65
CA ASN A 169 14.71 -20.09 27.60
C ASN A 169 15.25 -20.99 26.48
N ALA A 170 16.15 -21.91 26.84
CA ALA A 170 16.84 -22.77 25.88
C ALA A 170 15.90 -23.64 25.02
N VAL A 171 14.72 -24.02 25.53
CA VAL A 171 13.73 -24.82 24.78
C VAL A 171 13.07 -23.95 23.72
N LEU A 172 12.53 -22.78 24.11
CA LEU A 172 11.89 -21.86 23.16
C LEU A 172 12.88 -21.34 22.10
N GLU A 173 14.12 -21.05 22.48
CA GLU A 173 15.16 -20.62 21.53
C GLU A 173 15.50 -21.71 20.51
N ALA A 174 15.63 -22.97 20.96
CA ALA A 174 15.90 -24.10 20.06
C ALA A 174 14.74 -24.36 19.10
N ASP A 175 13.50 -24.33 19.61
CA ASP A 175 12.30 -24.56 18.81
C ASP A 175 12.03 -23.40 17.83
N TYR A 176 12.29 -22.16 18.24
CA TYR A 176 12.24 -21.01 17.34
C TYR A 176 13.24 -21.16 16.20
N LYS A 177 14.49 -21.51 16.50
CA LYS A 177 15.51 -21.77 15.49
C LYS A 177 15.10 -22.88 14.53
N ALA A 178 14.47 -23.95 15.03
CA ALA A 178 13.95 -25.03 14.21
C ALA A 178 12.79 -24.56 13.31
N ALA A 179 11.88 -23.71 13.80
CA ALA A 179 10.78 -23.15 13.02
C ALA A 179 11.22 -22.18 11.91
N MET A 180 12.36 -21.51 12.13
CA MET A 180 13.01 -20.67 11.12
C MET A 180 13.77 -21.50 10.09
N ALA A 181 14.28 -22.67 10.47
CA ALA A 181 14.95 -23.58 9.55
C ALA A 181 13.96 -24.14 8.50
N GLY A 182 14.44 -24.32 7.26
CA GLY A 182 13.62 -24.86 6.17
C GLY A 182 12.62 -23.88 5.54
N ARG A 183 12.54 -22.65 6.04
CA ARG A 183 11.80 -21.55 5.38
C ARG A 183 12.65 -20.95 4.23
N PRO A 184 12.02 -20.29 3.24
CA PRO A 184 12.74 -19.50 2.25
C PRO A 184 13.61 -18.42 2.91
N ALA A 185 14.70 -18.03 2.25
CA ALA A 185 15.53 -16.92 2.72
C ALA A 185 14.70 -15.64 2.77
N LEU A 186 14.80 -14.90 3.88
CA LEU A 186 14.14 -13.60 4.03
C LEU A 186 15.02 -12.49 3.46
N TYR A 187 14.37 -11.46 2.94
CA TYR A 187 15.01 -10.16 2.74
C TYR A 187 15.57 -9.63 4.07
N MET A 188 16.80 -9.12 4.04
CA MET A 188 17.51 -8.64 5.22
C MET A 188 17.50 -7.12 5.29
N VAL A 189 17.22 -6.62 6.48
CA VAL A 189 17.45 -5.21 6.86
C VAL A 189 18.92 -5.01 7.21
N ASN A 190 19.50 -5.98 7.95
CA ASN A 190 20.91 -6.01 8.28
C ASN A 190 21.39 -7.47 8.40
N SER A 191 22.09 -7.96 7.37
CA SER A 191 22.58 -9.35 7.33
C SER A 191 23.63 -9.64 8.41
N ASP A 192 24.52 -8.69 8.70
CA ASP A 192 25.60 -8.87 9.71
C ASP A 192 25.05 -9.08 11.12
N LYS A 193 23.86 -8.54 11.40
CA LYS A 193 23.15 -8.67 12.67
C LYS A 193 22.01 -9.68 12.63
N GLY A 194 21.79 -10.35 11.50
CA GLY A 194 20.66 -11.27 11.33
C GLY A 194 19.27 -10.62 11.31
N ILE A 195 19.17 -9.29 11.15
CA ILE A 195 17.89 -8.58 11.17
C ILE A 195 17.18 -8.76 9.83
N THR A 196 16.07 -9.48 9.85
CA THR A 196 15.23 -9.80 8.69
C THR A 196 14.08 -8.81 8.52
N ASN A 197 13.42 -8.86 7.36
CA ASN A 197 12.18 -8.14 7.05
C ASN A 197 11.05 -8.34 8.09
N LEU A 198 11.06 -9.46 8.83
CA LEU A 198 10.02 -9.79 9.82
C LEU A 198 10.40 -9.40 11.26
N HIS A 199 11.56 -8.78 11.48
CA HIS A 199 12.00 -8.41 12.84
C HIS A 199 11.21 -7.24 13.43
N VAL A 200 11.03 -6.17 12.66
CA VAL A 200 10.35 -4.95 13.11
C VAL A 200 9.41 -4.49 12.00
N PRO A 201 8.11 -4.25 12.29
CA PRO A 201 7.11 -3.92 11.28
C PRO A 201 7.41 -2.63 10.49
N SER A 202 8.18 -1.71 11.07
CA SER A 202 8.52 -0.42 10.48
C SER A 202 9.86 -0.38 9.75
N ASP A 203 10.65 -1.45 9.74
CA ASP A 203 11.99 -1.42 9.12
C ASP A 203 11.92 -1.40 7.59
N VAL A 204 10.94 -2.08 7.00
CA VAL A 204 10.75 -2.18 5.55
C VAL A 204 9.46 -1.46 5.16
N ILE A 205 9.60 -0.20 4.76
CA ILE A 205 8.48 0.68 4.43
C ILE A 205 8.30 0.71 2.91
N ILE A 206 7.11 0.36 2.41
CA ILE A 206 6.83 0.08 1.00
C ILE A 206 7.27 1.18 0.03
N ASP A 207 7.01 2.45 0.33
CA ASP A 207 7.34 3.61 -0.50
C ASP A 207 8.84 3.86 -0.62
N ALA A 208 9.65 3.41 0.33
CA ALA A 208 11.11 3.50 0.25
C ALA A 208 11.75 2.18 -0.25
N SER A 209 11.27 1.05 0.26
CA SER A 209 11.84 -0.27 0.00
C SER A 209 11.59 -0.76 -1.42
N MET A 210 10.40 -0.53 -1.98
CA MET A 210 10.11 -0.95 -3.36
C MET A 210 10.94 -0.16 -4.37
N PRO A 211 11.04 1.19 -4.32
CA PRO A 211 11.95 1.91 -5.19
C PRO A 211 13.42 1.52 -5.01
N ALA A 212 13.88 1.22 -3.79
CA ALA A 212 15.23 0.75 -3.54
C ALA A 212 15.54 -0.58 -4.25
N ILE A 213 14.64 -1.58 -4.12
CA ILE A 213 14.75 -2.85 -4.85
C ILE A 213 14.74 -2.60 -6.37
N ILE A 214 13.83 -1.75 -6.85
CA ILE A 214 13.68 -1.47 -8.28
C ILE A 214 14.94 -0.79 -8.84
N ARG A 215 15.46 0.21 -8.14
CA ARG A 215 16.72 0.89 -8.49
C ARG A 215 17.90 -0.07 -8.48
N ALA A 216 17.94 -1.04 -7.56
CA ALA A 216 19.00 -2.05 -7.47
C ALA A 216 18.95 -3.12 -8.57
N GLY A 217 18.06 -3.02 -9.57
CA GLY A 217 17.93 -4.04 -10.61
C GLY A 217 17.04 -5.21 -10.18
N GLY A 218 16.11 -4.95 -9.27
CA GLY A 218 15.25 -5.97 -8.68
C GLY A 218 15.94 -6.80 -7.61
N LYS A 219 16.97 -6.26 -6.95
CA LYS A 219 17.77 -7.02 -5.97
C LYS A 219 17.55 -6.54 -4.54
N GLY A 220 17.43 -7.49 -3.62
CA GLY A 220 17.48 -7.29 -2.18
C GLY A 220 18.67 -8.01 -1.55
N TRP A 221 18.91 -7.78 -0.26
CA TRP A 221 20.02 -8.41 0.46
C TRP A 221 19.58 -9.68 1.17
N GLY A 222 20.30 -10.77 0.94
CA GLY A 222 20.06 -12.07 1.56
C GLY A 222 20.83 -12.29 2.87
N PRO A 223 20.56 -13.39 3.59
CA PRO A 223 21.24 -13.72 4.84
C PRO A 223 22.76 -13.91 4.70
N ASP A 224 23.25 -14.19 3.50
CA ASP A 224 24.68 -14.33 3.20
C ASP A 224 25.38 -13.00 2.87
N GLY A 225 24.66 -11.87 3.01
CA GLY A 225 25.16 -10.54 2.69
C GLY A 225 25.31 -10.29 1.18
N LYS A 226 24.61 -11.04 0.33
CA LYS A 226 24.66 -10.87 -1.14
C LYS A 226 23.31 -10.47 -1.73
N GLU A 227 23.38 -9.87 -2.92
CA GLU A 227 22.22 -9.49 -3.70
C GLU A 227 21.50 -10.72 -4.29
N ALA A 228 20.17 -10.76 -4.18
CA ALA A 228 19.33 -11.81 -4.76
C ALA A 228 18.00 -11.22 -5.29
N ASP A 229 17.36 -11.94 -6.21
CA ASP A 229 15.99 -11.59 -6.63
C ASP A 229 15.02 -11.71 -5.44
N ALA A 230 13.91 -10.97 -5.47
CA ALA A 230 12.95 -10.92 -4.37
C ALA A 230 11.50 -11.12 -4.83
N LYS A 231 10.76 -11.95 -4.08
CA LYS A 231 9.29 -11.96 -4.10
C LYS A 231 8.81 -10.87 -3.15
N CYS A 232 8.28 -9.79 -3.71
CA CYS A 232 7.84 -8.61 -2.99
C CYS A 232 6.34 -8.74 -2.65
N CYS A 233 6.02 -9.23 -1.46
CA CYS A 233 4.63 -9.38 -1.02
C CYS A 233 4.03 -8.03 -0.63
N ILE A 234 3.00 -7.61 -1.38
CA ILE A 234 2.14 -6.45 -1.13
C ILE A 234 0.71 -6.98 -1.14
N PRO A 235 0.09 -7.27 0.03
CA PRO A 235 -1.16 -8.03 0.07
C PRO A 235 -2.30 -7.43 -0.74
N ASP A 236 -2.52 -6.12 -0.62
CA ASP A 236 -3.65 -5.42 -1.21
C ASP A 236 -3.37 -4.93 -2.63
N ASN A 237 -4.34 -5.11 -3.54
CA ASN A 237 -4.19 -4.78 -4.96
C ASN A 237 -4.37 -3.31 -5.31
N SER A 238 -4.84 -2.45 -4.39
CA SER A 238 -5.10 -1.03 -4.72
C SER A 238 -3.88 -0.36 -5.36
N TYR A 239 -2.67 -0.72 -4.90
CA TYR A 239 -1.44 -0.08 -5.33
C TYR A 239 -0.31 -1.06 -5.72
N ALA A 240 -0.47 -2.36 -5.47
CA ALA A 240 0.54 -3.37 -5.82
C ALA A 240 0.87 -3.38 -7.32
N CYS A 241 -0.14 -3.08 -8.16
CA CYS A 241 -0.03 -3.07 -9.61
C CYS A 241 0.98 -2.05 -10.16
N VAL A 242 1.22 -0.95 -9.45
CA VAL A 242 2.20 0.09 -9.84
C VAL A 242 3.63 -0.47 -9.81
N TYR A 243 4.00 -1.13 -8.71
CA TYR A 243 5.33 -1.71 -8.59
C TYR A 243 5.50 -2.95 -9.46
N ASP A 244 4.45 -3.77 -9.60
CA ASP A 244 4.46 -4.91 -10.52
C ASP A 244 4.72 -4.47 -11.97
N GLU A 245 4.01 -3.44 -12.43
CA GLU A 245 4.20 -2.88 -13.76
C GLU A 245 5.59 -2.26 -13.94
N THR A 246 6.09 -1.54 -12.93
CA THR A 246 7.43 -0.96 -12.98
C THR A 246 8.52 -2.04 -13.11
N ILE A 247 8.39 -3.14 -12.37
CA ILE A 247 9.29 -4.29 -12.46
C ILE A 247 9.21 -4.94 -13.84
N LYS A 248 7.99 -5.20 -14.35
CA LYS A 248 7.79 -5.75 -15.70
C LYS A 248 8.41 -4.86 -16.77
N TYR A 249 8.14 -3.57 -16.72
CA TYR A 249 8.70 -2.58 -17.64
C TYR A 249 10.23 -2.61 -17.67
N PHE A 250 10.88 -2.65 -16.51
CA PHE A 250 12.34 -2.66 -16.46
C PHE A 250 12.97 -4.00 -16.85
N LYS A 251 12.29 -5.14 -16.63
CA LYS A 251 12.71 -6.42 -17.22
C LYS A 251 12.66 -6.38 -18.75
N GLU A 252 11.65 -5.73 -19.32
CA GLU A 252 11.49 -5.59 -20.78
C GLU A 252 12.47 -4.59 -21.39
N THR A 253 12.69 -3.45 -20.73
CA THR A 253 13.35 -2.29 -21.34
C THR A 253 14.74 -1.99 -20.78
N GLY A 254 15.19 -2.73 -19.77
CA GLY A 254 16.39 -2.42 -18.99
C GLY A 254 16.19 -1.21 -18.08
N ALA A 255 17.20 -0.83 -17.30
CA ALA A 255 17.11 0.30 -16.37
C ALA A 255 16.82 1.65 -17.08
N LEU A 256 16.32 2.62 -16.34
CA LEU A 256 16.17 4.00 -16.82
C LEU A 256 17.55 4.65 -17.01
N ASP A 257 17.76 5.34 -18.12
CA ASP A 257 18.95 6.16 -18.33
C ASP A 257 18.73 7.56 -17.74
N VAL A 258 19.35 7.81 -16.60
CA VAL A 258 19.23 9.08 -15.85
C VAL A 258 19.69 10.28 -16.69
N THR A 259 20.66 10.11 -17.60
CA THR A 259 21.25 11.22 -18.37
C THR A 259 20.27 11.78 -19.41
N THR A 260 19.36 10.95 -19.91
CA THR A 260 18.42 11.32 -20.97
C THR A 260 16.98 11.43 -20.48
N ALA A 261 16.60 10.69 -19.43
CA ALA A 261 15.23 10.64 -18.95
C ALA A 261 14.63 12.02 -18.57
N GLY A 262 13.33 12.17 -18.82
CA GLY A 262 12.50 13.25 -18.29
C GLY A 262 12.24 13.07 -16.80
N ALA A 263 11.30 13.85 -16.27
CA ALA A 263 10.90 13.79 -14.86
C ALA A 263 9.40 13.52 -14.67
N ALA A 264 9.07 12.69 -13.69
CA ALA A 264 7.72 12.55 -13.19
C ALA A 264 7.51 13.46 -11.97
N SER A 265 6.47 14.28 -12.04
CA SER A 265 5.99 15.10 -10.93
C SER A 265 4.64 14.58 -10.44
N ASN A 266 4.26 14.91 -9.21
CA ASN A 266 3.00 14.44 -8.63
C ASN A 266 2.12 15.60 -8.15
N VAL A 267 0.84 15.53 -8.53
CA VAL A 267 -0.25 16.30 -7.92
C VAL A 267 -1.10 15.34 -7.09
N GLY A 268 -1.07 15.50 -5.77
CA GLY A 268 -1.64 14.55 -4.82
C GLY A 268 -2.82 15.09 -4.04
N LEU A 269 -3.95 14.39 -4.06
CA LEU A 269 -5.08 14.65 -3.17
C LEU A 269 -4.67 14.29 -1.73
N MET A 270 -4.63 15.28 -0.83
CA MET A 270 -4.24 15.05 0.57
C MET A 270 -4.90 15.99 1.58
N ALA A 271 -5.50 17.09 1.11
CA ALA A 271 -6.04 18.10 1.99
C ALA A 271 -7.09 17.50 2.95
N GLN A 272 -7.03 17.91 4.21
CA GLN A 272 -7.94 17.45 5.27
C GLN A 272 -7.90 15.94 5.56
N LYS A 273 -6.73 15.31 5.41
CA LYS A 273 -6.52 13.87 5.63
C LYS A 273 -7.40 13.02 4.70
N ALA A 274 -7.37 13.35 3.42
CA ALA A 274 -8.09 12.61 2.40
C ALA A 274 -7.69 11.12 2.42
N GLU A 275 -8.70 10.27 2.18
CA GLU A 275 -8.58 8.84 1.94
C GLU A 275 -7.97 8.06 3.13
N GLU A 276 -7.10 7.08 2.89
CA GLU A 276 -6.57 6.17 3.92
C GLU A 276 -5.82 6.88 5.06
N TYR A 277 -5.24 8.06 4.81
CA TYR A 277 -4.48 8.81 5.82
C TYR A 277 -5.43 9.44 6.86
N GLY A 278 -6.73 9.48 6.57
CA GLY A 278 -7.79 9.83 7.52
C GLY A 278 -8.41 8.62 8.22
N SER A 279 -8.14 7.39 7.79
CA SER A 279 -8.92 6.20 8.18
C SER A 279 -8.57 5.60 9.54
N HIS A 280 -7.48 6.04 10.19
CA HIS A 280 -7.02 5.42 11.43
C HIS A 280 -8.10 5.34 12.53
N PRO A 281 -8.90 6.39 12.78
CA PRO A 281 -9.96 6.34 13.79
C PRO A 281 -11.18 5.50 13.39
N THR A 282 -11.20 4.98 12.16
CA THR A 282 -12.28 4.23 11.50
C THR A 282 -11.77 2.91 10.90
N THR A 283 -10.66 2.39 11.43
CA THR A 283 -10.09 1.08 11.10
C THR A 283 -10.19 0.17 12.32
N PHE A 284 -10.68 -1.05 12.13
CA PHE A 284 -10.97 -1.99 13.22
C PHE A 284 -10.58 -3.41 12.83
N GLU A 285 -9.99 -4.13 13.77
CA GLU A 285 -9.91 -5.60 13.72
C GLU A 285 -11.24 -6.16 14.23
N ILE A 286 -11.85 -7.05 13.44
CA ILE A 286 -13.18 -7.57 13.73
C ILE A 286 -13.10 -8.72 14.74
N PRO A 287 -13.87 -8.66 15.85
CA PRO A 287 -13.73 -9.63 16.94
C PRO A 287 -14.37 -10.99 16.65
N SER A 288 -15.39 -11.03 15.80
CA SER A 288 -16.17 -12.23 15.52
C SER A 288 -16.96 -12.08 14.22
N LYS A 289 -17.54 -13.19 13.75
CA LYS A 289 -18.41 -13.17 12.58
C LYS A 289 -19.62 -12.26 12.80
N GLY A 290 -19.91 -11.41 11.83
CA GLY A 290 -21.03 -10.48 11.89
C GLY A 290 -21.12 -9.57 10.67
N ILE A 291 -21.72 -8.40 10.87
CA ILE A 291 -21.93 -7.39 9.84
C ILE A 291 -21.47 -6.04 10.37
N VAL A 292 -20.66 -5.32 9.59
CA VAL A 292 -20.31 -3.91 9.86
C VAL A 292 -21.10 -2.99 8.94
N ARG A 293 -21.68 -1.94 9.52
CA ARG A 293 -22.51 -0.95 8.82
C ARG A 293 -22.02 0.47 9.10
N ILE A 294 -22.11 1.32 8.09
CA ILE A 294 -22.14 2.78 8.27
C ILE A 294 -23.60 3.22 8.26
N VAL A 295 -24.09 3.73 9.39
CA VAL A 295 -25.49 4.16 9.56
C VAL A 295 -25.54 5.69 9.67
N LEU A 296 -26.31 6.32 8.78
CA LEU A 296 -26.54 7.76 8.75
C LEU A 296 -27.55 8.19 9.83
N ALA A 297 -27.62 9.49 10.13
CA ALA A 297 -28.55 10.05 11.10
C ALA A 297 -30.03 9.80 10.76
N SER A 298 -30.36 9.58 9.48
CA SER A 298 -31.69 9.19 9.02
C SER A 298 -32.07 7.74 9.40
N GLY A 299 -31.12 6.93 9.86
CA GLY A 299 -31.26 5.48 10.02
C GLY A 299 -30.95 4.68 8.75
N GLU A 300 -30.67 5.36 7.63
CA GLU A 300 -30.23 4.74 6.39
C GLU A 300 -28.85 4.08 6.57
N VAL A 301 -28.70 2.87 6.01
CA VAL A 301 -27.40 2.18 5.94
C VAL A 301 -26.71 2.61 4.64
N LEU A 302 -25.63 3.37 4.76
CA LEU A 302 -24.83 3.81 3.60
C LEU A 302 -24.04 2.64 3.01
N HIS A 303 -23.30 1.92 3.86
CA HIS A 303 -22.47 0.78 3.48
C HIS A 303 -22.65 -0.37 4.46
N GLU A 304 -22.56 -1.60 3.96
CA GLU A 304 -22.67 -2.83 4.75
C GLU A 304 -21.67 -3.89 4.25
N HIS A 305 -20.97 -4.57 5.16
CA HIS A 305 -20.09 -5.69 4.86
C HIS A 305 -20.33 -6.85 5.83
N ALA A 306 -20.43 -8.07 5.30
CA ALA A 306 -20.29 -9.27 6.10
C ALA A 306 -18.80 -9.48 6.41
N VAL A 307 -18.48 -9.76 7.67
CA VAL A 307 -17.10 -9.86 8.15
C VAL A 307 -16.92 -11.07 9.07
N GLU A 308 -15.69 -11.54 9.19
CA GLU A 308 -15.26 -12.64 10.04
C GLU A 308 -14.27 -12.19 11.12
N ALA A 309 -13.97 -13.06 12.08
CA ALA A 309 -12.99 -12.77 13.12
C ALA A 309 -11.59 -12.55 12.52
N GLY A 310 -10.91 -11.50 12.96
CA GLY A 310 -9.59 -11.10 12.49
C GLY A 310 -9.61 -10.26 11.21
N ASP A 311 -10.74 -10.15 10.50
CA ASP A 311 -10.83 -9.27 9.34
C ASP A 311 -10.48 -7.83 9.74
N ILE A 312 -9.80 -7.12 8.85
CA ILE A 312 -9.47 -5.72 9.05
C ILE A 312 -10.49 -4.92 8.26
N TRP A 313 -11.39 -4.22 8.93
CA TRP A 313 -12.38 -3.34 8.29
C TRP A 313 -11.91 -1.89 8.37
N ARG A 314 -12.11 -1.10 7.32
CA ARG A 314 -11.80 0.34 7.32
C ARG A 314 -12.83 1.18 6.57
N SER A 315 -12.93 2.44 6.96
CA SER A 315 -13.63 3.47 6.18
C SER A 315 -12.76 4.72 6.03
N ALA A 316 -12.80 5.32 4.85
CA ALA A 316 -12.05 6.51 4.46
C ALA A 316 -13.01 7.56 3.85
N THR A 317 -12.60 8.82 3.80
CA THR A 317 -13.37 9.87 3.13
C THR A 317 -12.50 10.83 2.34
N ALA A 318 -13.07 11.40 1.28
CA ALA A 318 -12.47 12.50 0.52
C ALA A 318 -13.52 13.60 0.32
N LYS A 319 -13.23 14.80 0.81
CA LYS A 319 -14.22 15.89 0.78
C LYS A 319 -14.24 16.59 -0.57
N LYS A 320 -15.43 17.07 -0.96
CA LYS A 320 -15.67 17.79 -2.22
C LYS A 320 -14.68 18.92 -2.49
N ALA A 321 -14.47 19.82 -1.53
CA ALA A 321 -13.59 20.97 -1.74
C ALA A 321 -12.12 20.56 -2.02
N PRO A 322 -11.49 19.67 -1.21
CA PRO A 322 -10.22 19.03 -1.56
C PRO A 322 -10.16 18.39 -2.95
N ILE A 323 -11.21 17.67 -3.37
CA ILE A 323 -11.25 17.00 -4.69
C ILE A 323 -11.23 18.05 -5.81
N LEU A 324 -12.06 19.09 -5.71
CA LEU A 324 -12.11 20.15 -6.73
C LEU A 324 -10.80 20.93 -6.84
N ASP A 325 -10.17 21.27 -5.70
CA ASP A 325 -8.85 21.93 -5.67
C ASP A 325 -7.76 21.03 -6.31
N TRP A 326 -7.78 19.74 -6.01
CA TRP A 326 -6.84 18.76 -6.58
C TRP A 326 -6.96 18.67 -8.11
N ILE A 327 -8.19 18.64 -8.64
CA ILE A 327 -8.43 18.64 -10.09
C ILE A 327 -7.91 19.94 -10.73
N GLN A 328 -8.21 21.10 -10.13
CA GLN A 328 -7.74 22.39 -10.63
C GLN A 328 -6.21 22.46 -10.65
N LEU A 329 -5.55 21.99 -9.59
CA LEU A 329 -4.09 21.91 -9.52
C LEU A 329 -3.53 20.97 -10.59
N GLY A 330 -4.16 19.80 -10.81
CA GLY A 330 -3.80 18.85 -11.87
C GLY A 330 -3.88 19.46 -13.26
N ILE A 331 -4.97 20.18 -13.58
CA ILE A 331 -5.13 20.91 -14.84
C ILE A 331 -4.05 21.98 -15.01
N ALA A 332 -3.82 22.78 -13.96
CA ALA A 332 -2.81 23.85 -14.00
C ALA A 332 -1.40 23.30 -14.25
N ARG A 333 -1.03 22.20 -13.58
CA ARG A 333 0.27 21.53 -13.77
C ARG A 333 0.41 20.88 -15.14
N THR A 334 -0.67 20.32 -15.67
CA THR A 334 -0.70 19.74 -17.02
C THR A 334 -0.45 20.81 -18.07
N ARG A 335 -1.15 21.97 -17.98
CA ARG A 335 -0.90 23.11 -18.88
C ARG A 335 0.55 23.60 -18.86
N ALA A 336 1.22 23.49 -17.71
CA ALA A 336 2.62 23.91 -17.57
C ALA A 336 3.65 22.87 -18.05
N THR A 337 3.27 21.59 -18.15
CA THR A 337 4.23 20.48 -18.34
C THR A 337 3.99 19.70 -19.63
N GLY A 338 2.74 19.56 -20.08
CA GLY A 338 2.36 18.76 -21.25
C GLY A 338 1.74 17.44 -20.84
N ALA A 339 2.55 16.37 -20.79
CA ALA A 339 2.03 15.03 -20.52
C ALA A 339 1.56 14.88 -19.06
N ALA A 340 0.38 14.30 -18.88
CA ALA A 340 -0.19 14.01 -17.57
C ALA A 340 -1.20 12.86 -17.65
N ALA A 341 -1.51 12.26 -16.51
CA ALA A 341 -2.62 11.31 -16.38
C ALA A 341 -3.22 11.39 -14.97
N PHE A 342 -4.55 11.26 -14.87
CA PHE A 342 -5.22 10.90 -13.62
C PHE A 342 -5.12 9.40 -13.42
N TRP A 343 -4.62 8.97 -12.25
CA TRP A 343 -4.44 7.55 -11.92
C TRP A 343 -5.64 7.11 -11.08
N LEU A 344 -6.69 6.64 -11.75
CA LEU A 344 -7.96 6.25 -11.15
C LEU A 344 -8.47 4.97 -11.83
N ASP A 345 -8.64 3.91 -11.05
CA ASP A 345 -9.22 2.66 -11.54
C ASP A 345 -10.74 2.71 -11.47
N LYS A 346 -11.41 2.80 -12.63
CA LYS A 346 -12.88 2.79 -12.70
C LYS A 346 -13.54 1.54 -12.08
N ASN A 347 -12.79 0.45 -11.87
CA ASN A 347 -13.30 -0.77 -11.24
C ASN A 347 -13.17 -0.72 -9.71
N ARG A 348 -12.43 0.24 -9.16
CA ARG A 348 -12.40 0.52 -7.73
C ARG A 348 -13.54 1.48 -7.37
N ALA A 349 -14.34 1.14 -6.38
CA ALA A 349 -15.56 1.87 -6.06
C ALA A 349 -15.28 3.35 -5.71
N HIS A 350 -14.21 3.61 -4.93
CA HIS A 350 -13.79 4.97 -4.56
C HIS A 350 -13.40 5.79 -5.79
N ASP A 351 -12.47 5.29 -6.59
CA ASP A 351 -11.95 5.96 -7.76
C ASP A 351 -13.07 6.25 -8.77
N ALA A 352 -14.06 5.36 -8.92
CA ALA A 352 -15.26 5.60 -9.74
C ALA A 352 -16.11 6.79 -9.25
N GLN A 353 -16.11 7.11 -7.95
CA GLN A 353 -16.73 8.35 -7.44
C GLN A 353 -15.88 9.58 -7.77
N LEU A 354 -14.54 9.48 -7.68
CA LEU A 354 -13.64 10.58 -8.04
C LEU A 354 -13.73 10.93 -9.53
N ILE A 355 -13.83 9.92 -10.41
CA ILE A 355 -13.95 10.10 -11.87
C ILE A 355 -15.16 10.99 -12.22
N GLN A 356 -16.27 10.88 -11.49
CA GLN A 356 -17.47 11.70 -11.69
C GLN A 356 -17.24 13.20 -11.41
N TYR A 357 -16.22 13.56 -10.63
CA TYR A 357 -15.78 14.94 -10.45
C TYR A 357 -14.77 15.37 -11.53
N VAL A 358 -13.89 14.45 -11.94
CA VAL A 358 -12.80 14.73 -12.88
C VAL A 358 -13.33 15.00 -14.29
N GLU A 359 -14.17 14.12 -14.85
CA GLU A 359 -14.61 14.24 -16.25
C GLU A 359 -15.33 15.55 -16.56
N PRO A 360 -16.31 16.03 -15.75
CA PRO A 360 -16.96 17.31 -16.02
C PRO A 360 -15.99 18.49 -15.92
N ALA A 361 -15.06 18.46 -14.95
CA ALA A 361 -14.09 19.53 -14.76
C ALA A 361 -13.08 19.62 -15.92
N LEU A 362 -12.65 18.48 -16.48
CA LEU A 362 -11.80 18.45 -17.68
C LEU A 362 -12.55 19.01 -18.90
N LYS A 363 -13.81 18.61 -19.09
CA LYS A 363 -14.68 19.11 -20.16
C LYS A 363 -14.88 20.63 -20.07
N GLU A 364 -15.18 21.14 -18.89
CA GLU A 364 -15.34 22.59 -18.64
C GLU A 364 -14.04 23.35 -18.91
N ALA A 365 -12.89 22.79 -18.52
CA ALA A 365 -11.59 23.41 -18.75
C ALA A 365 -11.08 23.29 -20.19
N GLY A 366 -11.77 22.55 -21.07
CA GLY A 366 -11.39 22.34 -22.47
C GLY A 366 -10.03 21.67 -22.65
N ILE A 367 -9.66 20.76 -21.74
CA ILE A 367 -8.37 20.06 -21.75
C ILE A 367 -8.58 18.55 -21.73
N ASP A 368 -7.80 17.83 -22.53
CA ASP A 368 -7.80 16.38 -22.57
C ASP A 368 -6.66 15.84 -21.70
N ILE A 369 -7.01 15.25 -20.56
CA ILE A 369 -6.10 14.56 -19.66
C ILE A 369 -6.62 13.13 -19.51
N PRO A 370 -5.87 12.10 -19.90
CA PRO A 370 -6.35 10.73 -19.79
C PRO A 370 -6.55 10.33 -18.33
N ILE A 371 -7.64 9.61 -18.09
CA ILE A 371 -7.90 8.89 -16.84
C ILE A 371 -7.54 7.43 -17.10
N MET A 372 -6.55 6.92 -16.35
CA MET A 372 -6.01 5.58 -16.54
C MET A 372 -6.00 4.84 -15.21
N ASP A 373 -6.23 3.52 -15.24
CA ASP A 373 -5.97 2.71 -14.05
C ASP A 373 -4.48 2.80 -13.66
N PRO A 374 -4.13 2.61 -12.39
CA PRO A 374 -2.76 2.83 -11.91
C PRO A 374 -1.69 2.02 -12.66
N ARG A 375 -2.02 0.83 -13.18
CA ARG A 375 -1.08 0.03 -13.98
C ARG A 375 -0.82 0.69 -15.33
N ALA A 376 -1.86 0.98 -16.09
CA ALA A 376 -1.73 1.66 -17.39
C ALA A 376 -1.04 3.03 -17.25
N ALA A 377 -1.39 3.78 -16.21
CA ALA A 377 -0.80 5.09 -15.92
C ALA A 377 0.70 5.00 -15.56
N THR A 378 1.11 3.94 -14.86
CA THR A 378 2.52 3.63 -14.58
C THR A 378 3.29 3.42 -15.88
N ARG A 379 2.78 2.56 -16.76
CA ARG A 379 3.41 2.28 -18.06
C ARG A 379 3.54 3.55 -18.90
N PHE A 380 2.44 4.30 -19.04
CA PHE A 380 2.42 5.59 -19.76
C PHE A 380 3.49 6.57 -19.25
N THR A 381 3.61 6.69 -17.92
CA THR A 381 4.57 7.58 -17.29
C THR A 381 6.00 7.15 -17.55
N LEU A 382 6.30 5.85 -17.37
CA LEU A 382 7.63 5.29 -17.60
C LEU A 382 8.08 5.39 -19.07
N GLU A 383 7.16 5.23 -20.03
CA GLU A 383 7.44 5.45 -21.45
C GLU A 383 7.71 6.93 -21.74
N THR A 384 6.90 7.82 -21.18
CA THR A 384 7.03 9.27 -21.36
C THR A 384 8.39 9.77 -20.85
N ILE A 385 8.77 9.39 -19.63
CA ILE A 385 10.06 9.82 -19.06
C ILE A 385 11.25 9.15 -19.75
N ARG A 386 11.13 7.90 -20.20
CA ARG A 386 12.20 7.25 -20.98
C ARG A 386 12.43 7.96 -22.32
N ALA A 387 11.38 8.51 -22.93
CA ALA A 387 11.48 9.35 -24.13
C ALA A 387 12.03 10.77 -23.86
N GLY A 388 12.50 11.05 -22.64
CA GLY A 388 13.09 12.35 -22.27
C GLY A 388 12.07 13.44 -21.95
N LYS A 389 10.77 13.12 -21.88
CA LYS A 389 9.68 14.08 -21.63
C LYS A 389 9.25 14.05 -20.18
N ASP A 390 8.83 15.20 -19.65
CA ASP A 390 8.28 15.28 -18.30
C ASP A 390 6.81 14.82 -18.28
N CYS A 391 6.37 14.22 -17.17
CA CYS A 391 5.01 13.72 -16.96
C CYS A 391 4.46 14.16 -15.60
N VAL A 392 3.18 14.51 -15.53
CA VAL A 392 2.47 14.79 -14.28
C VAL A 392 1.59 13.60 -13.91
N THR A 393 1.89 12.94 -12.80
CA THR A 393 1.01 11.93 -12.19
C THR A 393 0.01 12.65 -11.29
N ILE A 394 -1.29 12.52 -11.54
CA ILE A 394 -2.34 13.15 -10.74
C ILE A 394 -3.08 12.05 -9.98
N THR A 395 -2.89 11.98 -8.66
CA THR A 395 -3.23 10.78 -7.88
C THR A 395 -3.91 11.09 -6.55
N GLY A 396 -4.52 10.05 -5.95
CA GLY A 396 -4.88 10.00 -4.53
C GLY A 396 -3.66 10.10 -3.60
N ASN A 397 -3.90 10.06 -2.30
CA ASN A 397 -2.95 10.32 -1.22
C ASN A 397 -1.91 9.20 -1.03
N VAL A 398 -2.32 7.94 -1.11
CA VAL A 398 -1.37 6.81 -0.99
C VAL A 398 -0.42 6.81 -2.18
N LEU A 399 -0.96 6.90 -3.41
CA LEU A 399 -0.14 6.99 -4.61
C LEU A 399 0.70 8.26 -4.66
N ARG A 400 0.22 9.40 -4.12
CA ARG A 400 1.06 10.58 -3.95
C ARG A 400 2.31 10.20 -3.19
N ASP A 401 2.18 9.52 -2.05
CA ASP A 401 3.31 9.09 -1.26
C ASP A 401 4.24 8.18 -2.07
N TYR A 402 3.70 7.10 -2.61
CA TYR A 402 4.48 6.07 -3.29
C TYR A 402 5.23 6.62 -4.51
N LEU A 403 4.59 7.44 -5.33
CA LEU A 403 5.17 7.97 -6.55
C LEU A 403 6.17 9.10 -6.29
N THR A 404 5.99 9.83 -5.18
CA THR A 404 6.95 10.88 -4.78
C THR A 404 8.21 10.34 -4.11
N ASP A 405 8.30 9.03 -3.91
CA ASP A 405 9.54 8.32 -3.60
C ASP A 405 10.03 7.51 -4.79
N LEU A 406 9.13 6.77 -5.47
CA LEU A 406 9.47 5.93 -6.63
C LEU A 406 10.22 6.71 -7.71
N PHE A 407 9.61 7.75 -8.27
CA PHE A 407 10.24 8.45 -9.39
C PHE A 407 11.48 9.25 -8.96
N PRO A 408 11.47 10.02 -7.85
CA PRO A 408 12.69 10.69 -7.40
C PRO A 408 13.86 9.75 -7.13
N ILE A 409 13.65 8.56 -6.55
CA ILE A 409 14.72 7.57 -6.33
C ILE A 409 15.28 7.05 -7.66
N LEU A 410 14.43 6.82 -8.67
CA LEU A 410 14.87 6.38 -10.00
C LEU A 410 15.57 7.49 -10.79
N GLU A 411 15.20 8.75 -10.54
CA GLU A 411 15.65 9.89 -11.32
C GLU A 411 16.86 10.62 -10.72
N LEU A 412 16.94 10.64 -9.39
CA LEU A 412 17.89 11.47 -8.63
C LEU A 412 18.81 10.64 -7.74
N GLY A 413 18.45 9.38 -7.46
CA GLY A 413 19.20 8.45 -6.61
C GLY A 413 18.81 8.56 -5.15
#